data_AF-A0A4U7JM80-F1
#
_entry.id   AF-A0A4U7JM80-F1
#
_cell.length_a   1.000
_cell.length_b   1.000
_cell.length_c   1.000
_cell.angle_alpha   90.00
_cell.angle_beta   90.00
_cell.angle_gamma   90.00
#
_symmetry.space_group_name_H-M   'P 1'
#
loop_
_entity.id
_entity.type
_entity.pdbx_description
1 polymer ?
#
loop_
_entity_poly.entity_id
_entity_poly.type
_entity_poly.pdbx_seq_one_letter_code
_entity_poly.pdbx_strand_id
1 'polypeptide(L)'
;MCGRYAIFTEEENAELREIINSINERYKDETAKENLAYDQLSQMQEPSCTNTSKVQSKGNSAYTQLSLFPEEPVSNNIYQVPSPMKTGEIFPTNIVPVITGVSGSKKIADLFKWGFPNYRQNSGVIINARSETLSEKPTFRKLLKNNRCLVPASGFYEWKTIENRKEKYLIRSVPDKLMYFAGLYNSFIDKNGIPFTSFVIITTEANSQMSQIHTRMPVILSSAKAMSWINGITPESANNSYISTNTFDTDILSLLKPYDKFISIEKLAI
;
A
#
# COMPACT_ATOMS: atom_id res chain seq x y z
N MET A 1 6.06 12.38 -7.51
CA MET A 1 4.86 12.36 -6.66
C MET A 1 4.55 10.93 -6.24
N CYS A 2 4.68 10.66 -4.95
CA CYS A 2 4.34 9.47 -4.16
C CYS A 2 4.19 8.20 -4.99
N GLY A 3 5.24 7.87 -5.74
CA GLY A 3 5.27 6.67 -6.57
C GLY A 3 5.65 5.43 -5.76
N ARG A 4 6.10 5.60 -4.52
CA ARG A 4 6.45 4.53 -3.60
C ARG A 4 6.18 4.97 -2.17
N TYR A 5 5.77 4.03 -1.33
CA TYR A 5 5.65 4.26 0.11
C TYR A 5 6.18 3.07 0.89
N ALA A 6 6.21 3.15 2.21
CA ALA A 6 6.77 2.13 3.07
C ALA A 6 5.73 1.55 4.04
N ILE A 7 5.81 0.23 4.24
CA ILE A 7 5.12 -0.51 5.29
C ILE A 7 6.20 -1.26 6.07
N PHE A 8 6.76 -0.60 7.09
CA PHE A 8 7.75 -1.21 7.98
C PHE A 8 7.04 -1.78 9.21
N THR A 9 7.13 -3.09 9.37
CA THR A 9 6.57 -3.85 10.51
C THR A 9 7.58 -3.92 11.67
N GLU A 10 8.16 -2.77 12.01
CA GLU A 10 9.04 -2.66 13.18
C GLU A 10 8.23 -2.95 14.45
N GLU A 11 8.89 -3.45 15.51
CA GLU A 11 8.21 -3.85 16.74
C GLU A 11 7.37 -2.73 17.36
N GLU A 12 7.80 -1.50 17.16
CA GLU A 12 7.22 -0.31 17.74
C GLU A 12 5.97 0.20 16.99
N ASN A 13 5.65 -0.35 15.81
CA ASN A 13 4.43 -0.01 15.07
C ASN A 13 3.30 -1.00 15.38
N ALA A 14 2.86 -1.00 16.64
CA ALA A 14 1.83 -1.90 17.15
C ALA A 14 0.52 -1.84 16.34
N GLU A 15 0.14 -0.64 15.89
CA GLU A 15 -1.09 -0.42 15.12
C GLU A 15 -1.04 -1.05 13.72
N LEU A 16 0.11 -0.94 13.02
CA LEU A 16 0.28 -1.63 11.74
C LEU A 16 0.27 -3.16 11.89
N ARG A 17 0.85 -3.67 12.98
CA ARG A 17 0.81 -5.11 13.29
C ARG A 17 -0.62 -5.58 13.56
N GLU A 18 -1.41 -4.81 14.29
CA GLU A 18 -2.82 -5.13 14.53
C GLU A 18 -3.60 -5.19 13.21
N ILE A 19 -3.37 -4.23 12.30
CA ILE A 19 -3.96 -4.24 10.96
C ILE A 19 -3.57 -5.51 10.20
N ILE A 20 -2.27 -5.85 10.15
CA ILE A 20 -1.78 -7.04 9.46
C ILE A 20 -2.35 -8.32 10.07
N ASN A 21 -2.41 -8.42 11.40
CA ASN A 21 -2.98 -9.58 12.10
C ASN A 21 -4.47 -9.74 11.79
N SER A 22 -5.23 -8.63 11.74
CA SER A 22 -6.66 -8.69 11.38
C SER A 22 -6.89 -9.23 9.95
N ILE A 23 -5.97 -8.92 9.04
CA ILE A 23 -5.99 -9.44 7.67
C ILE A 23 -5.60 -10.92 7.69
N ASN A 24 -4.55 -11.31 8.40
CA ASN A 24 -4.16 -12.72 8.54
C ASN A 24 -5.29 -13.59 9.08
N GLU A 25 -5.99 -13.12 10.11
CA GLU A 25 -7.15 -13.83 10.67
C GLU A 25 -8.26 -14.02 9.64
N ARG A 26 -8.54 -13.00 8.82
CA ARG A 26 -9.53 -13.07 7.75
C ARG A 26 -9.17 -14.09 6.67
N TYR A 27 -7.90 -14.17 6.28
CA TYR A 27 -7.41 -15.02 5.18
C TYR A 27 -6.73 -16.32 5.66
N LYS A 28 -6.93 -16.71 6.93
CA LYS A 28 -6.26 -17.86 7.54
C LYS A 28 -6.52 -19.16 6.78
N ASP A 29 -7.76 -19.37 6.32
CA ASP A 29 -8.16 -20.59 5.62
C ASP A 29 -7.67 -20.63 4.17
N GLU A 30 -7.55 -19.47 3.51
CA GLU A 30 -7.01 -19.37 2.15
C GLU A 30 -5.49 -19.60 2.16
N THR A 31 -4.80 -18.97 3.11
CA THR A 31 -3.36 -19.21 3.35
C THR A 31 -3.07 -20.69 3.65
N ALA A 32 -3.91 -21.34 4.46
CA ALA A 32 -3.77 -22.77 4.76
C ALA A 32 -3.95 -23.66 3.51
N LYS A 33 -4.87 -23.31 2.61
CA LYS A 33 -5.08 -24.01 1.34
C LYS A 33 -3.93 -23.80 0.36
N GLU A 34 -3.40 -22.58 0.25
CA GLU A 34 -2.22 -22.29 -0.58
C GLU A 34 -0.98 -23.05 -0.10
N ASN A 35 -0.73 -23.06 1.21
CA ASN A 35 0.39 -23.80 1.79
C ASN A 35 0.24 -25.31 1.54
N LEU A 36 -0.96 -25.88 1.72
CA LEU A 36 -1.22 -27.28 1.41
C LEU A 36 -0.99 -27.60 -0.08
N ALA A 37 -1.42 -26.71 -0.99
CA ALA A 37 -1.20 -26.86 -2.42
C ALA A 37 0.28 -26.76 -2.79
N TYR A 38 1.03 -25.85 -2.15
CA TYR A 38 2.48 -25.71 -2.33
C TYR A 38 3.23 -26.94 -1.82
N ASP A 39 2.86 -27.48 -0.67
CA ASP A 39 3.45 -28.72 -0.12
C ASP A 39 3.16 -29.91 -1.04
N GLN A 40 1.93 -30.03 -1.56
CA GLN A 40 1.56 -31.07 -2.53
C GLN A 40 2.35 -30.94 -3.84
N LEU A 41 2.52 -29.73 -4.37
CA LEU A 41 3.32 -29.46 -5.57
C LEU A 41 4.82 -29.74 -5.34
N SER A 42 5.34 -29.38 -4.16
CA SER A 42 6.73 -29.63 -3.77
C SER A 42 7.01 -31.13 -3.60
N GLN A 43 6.00 -31.91 -3.19
CA GLN A 43 6.07 -33.38 -3.10
C GLN A 43 5.90 -34.09 -4.46
N MET A 44 5.44 -33.39 -5.50
CA MET A 44 5.25 -33.94 -6.85
C MET A 44 6.47 -33.76 -7.78
N GLN A 45 7.54 -33.10 -7.33
CA GLN A 45 8.82 -33.06 -8.06
C GLN A 45 9.72 -34.22 -7.63
N GLU A 46 9.52 -35.38 -8.27
CA GLU A 46 10.55 -36.20 -8.96
C GLU A 46 9.90 -37.49 -9.50
N PRO A 47 9.91 -37.70 -10.83
CA PRO A 47 10.17 -39.01 -11.38
C PRO A 47 11.56 -39.03 -12.03
N SER A 48 12.39 -39.94 -11.54
CA SER A 48 13.70 -40.27 -12.08
C SER A 48 13.60 -40.74 -13.53
N CYS A 49 13.89 -39.86 -14.49
CA CYS A 49 14.21 -40.29 -15.85
C CYS A 49 15.66 -40.78 -15.89
N THR A 50 15.88 -42.06 -15.56
CA THR A 50 17.09 -42.75 -15.98
C THR A 50 16.94 -43.16 -17.44
N ASN A 51 17.64 -42.47 -18.35
CA ASN A 51 18.20 -43.14 -19.52
C ASN A 51 19.44 -42.41 -20.02
N THR A 52 20.55 -43.12 -19.89
CA THR A 52 21.88 -42.74 -20.36
C THR A 52 22.00 -42.99 -21.85
N SER A 53 22.44 -41.98 -22.60
CA SER A 53 23.29 -42.21 -23.77
C SER A 53 24.23 -41.03 -23.98
N LYS A 54 25.52 -41.36 -24.03
CA LYS A 54 26.68 -40.48 -24.13
C LYS A 54 26.79 -39.85 -25.52
N VAL A 55 27.09 -38.55 -25.59
CA VAL A 55 27.97 -37.98 -26.62
C VAL A 55 28.89 -36.94 -25.95
N GLN A 56 30.19 -37.04 -26.24
CA GLN A 56 31.29 -36.29 -25.65
C GLN A 56 31.53 -34.92 -26.32
N SER A 57 32.21 -34.06 -25.54
CA SER A 57 33.18 -33.01 -25.96
C SER A 57 32.54 -31.65 -26.34
N LYS A 58 32.99 -30.46 -25.89
CA LYS A 58 34.23 -29.96 -25.26
C LYS A 58 33.93 -28.56 -24.64
N GLY A 59 34.61 -28.16 -23.57
CA GLY A 59 34.82 -26.73 -23.27
C GLY A 59 34.79 -26.27 -21.80
N ASN A 60 35.86 -26.55 -21.06
CA ASN A 60 36.49 -25.79 -19.96
C ASN A 60 35.69 -24.75 -19.14
N SER A 61 35.60 -24.95 -17.82
CA SER A 61 36.57 -24.44 -16.83
C SER A 61 35.92 -24.39 -15.45
N ALA A 62 36.50 -25.11 -14.50
CA ALA A 62 36.18 -25.05 -13.08
C ALA A 62 36.47 -23.66 -12.51
N TYR A 63 35.70 -23.23 -11.50
CA TYR A 63 36.18 -23.01 -10.13
C TYR A 63 34.97 -22.96 -9.18
N THR A 64 34.82 -24.01 -8.38
CA THR A 64 34.08 -24.00 -7.13
C THR A 64 35.01 -23.47 -6.05
N GLN A 65 34.63 -22.43 -5.31
CA GLN A 65 35.00 -22.37 -3.89
C GLN A 65 34.00 -21.55 -3.08
N LEU A 66 33.39 -22.28 -2.15
CA LEU A 66 32.53 -21.90 -1.05
C LEU A 66 33.27 -21.02 -0.03
N SER A 67 32.51 -20.48 0.92
CA SER A 67 32.91 -20.00 2.27
C SER A 67 32.88 -18.46 2.36
N LEU A 68 32.28 -17.78 3.34
CA LEU A 68 31.68 -18.11 4.63
C LEU A 68 30.79 -16.94 5.02
N PHE A 69 29.52 -17.17 5.30
CA PHE A 69 28.84 -16.45 6.38
C PHE A 69 28.05 -17.50 7.16
N PRO A 70 28.17 -17.53 8.50
CA PRO A 70 27.34 -18.41 9.30
C PRO A 70 25.88 -18.05 9.02
N GLU A 71 25.06 -19.05 8.72
CA GLU A 71 23.62 -18.90 8.85
C GLU A 71 23.33 -18.70 10.34
N GLU A 72 23.35 -17.44 10.76
CA GLU A 72 22.78 -17.03 12.04
C GLU A 72 21.34 -17.53 12.06
N PRO A 73 20.91 -18.22 13.13
CA PRO A 73 19.55 -18.73 13.22
C PRO A 73 18.61 -17.52 13.15
N VAL A 74 17.92 -17.37 12.01
CA VAL A 74 16.87 -16.37 11.85
C VAL A 74 15.84 -16.67 12.91
N SER A 75 15.82 -15.84 13.96
CA SER A 75 14.89 -15.96 15.06
C SER A 75 13.47 -16.06 14.50
N ASN A 76 12.79 -17.18 14.81
CA ASN A 76 11.43 -17.52 14.40
C ASN A 76 10.38 -16.52 14.92
N ASN A 77 10.36 -15.32 14.35
CA ASN A 77 9.29 -14.34 14.57
C ASN A 77 8.99 -13.52 13.31
N ILE A 78 9.06 -14.16 12.14
CA ILE A 78 8.49 -13.60 10.91
C ILE A 78 6.96 -13.72 11.07
N TYR A 79 6.30 -12.59 11.32
CA TYR A 79 4.86 -12.49 11.22
C TYR A 79 4.46 -13.02 9.85
N GLN A 80 3.72 -14.14 9.81
CA GLN A 80 3.17 -14.65 8.56
C GLN A 80 2.31 -13.54 7.99
N VAL A 81 2.66 -13.03 6.82
CA VAL A 81 1.85 -12.08 6.06
C VAL A 81 1.05 -12.89 5.05
N PRO A 82 -0.23 -12.57 4.79
CA PRO A 82 -1.02 -13.36 3.88
C PRO A 82 -0.42 -13.16 2.49
N SER A 83 -0.09 -14.24 1.79
CA SER A 83 0.16 -14.14 0.35
C SER A 83 -1.11 -13.56 -0.30
N PRO A 84 -1.04 -12.53 -1.17
CA PRO A 84 0.14 -11.92 -1.80
C PRO A 84 0.56 -10.53 -1.22
N MET A 85 0.31 -10.24 0.05
CA MET A 85 0.57 -8.94 0.68
C MET A 85 2.07 -8.57 0.67
N LYS A 86 2.36 -7.34 0.22
CA LYS A 86 3.72 -6.78 0.24
C LYS A 86 3.98 -5.91 1.49
N THR A 87 5.17 -6.06 2.08
CA THR A 87 5.74 -5.17 3.11
C THR A 87 7.08 -4.57 2.65
N GLY A 88 7.63 -3.62 3.42
CA GLY A 88 8.85 -2.88 3.08
C GLY A 88 8.57 -1.73 2.12
N GLU A 89 9.40 -1.53 1.10
CA GLU A 89 9.16 -0.58 0.02
C GLU A 89 8.05 -1.10 -0.90
N ILE A 90 6.97 -0.33 -1.01
CA ILE A 90 5.77 -0.64 -1.77
C ILE A 90 5.80 0.09 -3.11
N PHE A 91 5.50 -0.65 -4.16
CA PHE A 91 5.44 -0.19 -5.54
C PHE A 91 3.98 -0.20 -6.05
N PRO A 92 3.68 0.61 -7.08
CA PRO A 92 2.43 0.47 -7.82
C PRO A 92 2.22 -0.98 -8.22
N THR A 93 0.95 -1.39 -8.25
CA THR A 93 0.47 -2.76 -8.53
C THR A 93 0.70 -3.80 -7.44
N ASN A 94 1.45 -3.48 -6.37
CA ASN A 94 1.50 -4.36 -5.20
C ASN A 94 0.14 -4.43 -4.51
N ILE A 95 -0.12 -5.57 -3.87
CA ILE A 95 -1.27 -5.82 -3.02
C ILE A 95 -0.86 -5.55 -1.58
N VAL A 96 -1.63 -4.72 -0.90
CA VAL A 96 -1.24 -4.10 0.38
C VAL A 96 -2.45 -3.86 1.25
N PRO A 97 -2.26 -3.75 2.58
CA PRO A 97 -3.36 -3.50 3.50
C PRO A 97 -3.94 -2.11 3.27
N VAL A 98 -5.27 -2.02 3.28
CA VAL A 98 -6.02 -0.78 3.35
C VAL A 98 -7.12 -0.90 4.40
N ILE A 99 -7.49 0.21 5.03
CA ILE A 99 -8.59 0.27 6.00
C ILE A 99 -9.80 0.88 5.31
N THR A 100 -10.95 0.22 5.39
CA THR A 100 -12.19 0.65 4.72
C THR A 100 -13.30 1.05 5.68
N GLY A 101 -13.11 0.82 6.99
CA GLY A 101 -14.09 1.17 8.01
C GLY A 101 -13.63 0.77 9.39
N VAL A 102 -14.54 0.86 10.37
CA VAL A 102 -14.31 0.44 11.76
C VAL A 102 -15.56 -0.27 12.28
N SER A 103 -15.35 -1.35 13.05
CA SER A 103 -16.39 -2.07 13.78
C SER A 103 -16.08 -2.02 15.28
N GLY A 104 -16.82 -1.20 16.03
CA GLY A 104 -16.50 -0.90 17.42
C GLY A 104 -15.17 -0.15 17.53
N SER A 105 -14.17 -0.73 18.21
CA SER A 105 -12.81 -0.20 18.27
C SER A 105 -11.86 -0.76 17.20
N LYS A 106 -12.27 -1.82 16.48
CA LYS A 106 -11.40 -2.53 15.52
C LYS A 106 -11.49 -1.94 14.12
N LYS A 107 -10.34 -1.67 13.51
CA LYS A 107 -10.28 -1.25 12.10
C LYS A 107 -10.60 -2.43 11.18
N ILE A 108 -11.48 -2.20 10.22
CA ILE A 108 -11.78 -3.15 9.16
C ILE A 108 -10.75 -2.92 8.06
N ALA A 109 -9.86 -3.89 7.88
CA ALA A 109 -8.82 -3.86 6.86
C ALA A 109 -8.96 -5.00 5.85
N ASP A 110 -8.45 -4.78 4.64
CA ASP A 110 -8.50 -5.69 3.51
C ASP A 110 -7.26 -5.50 2.61
N LEU A 111 -7.04 -6.40 1.65
CA LEU A 111 -5.92 -6.40 0.71
C LEU A 111 -6.33 -5.87 -0.66
N PHE A 112 -5.94 -4.64 -1.00
CA PHE A 112 -6.24 -4.07 -2.31
C PHE A 112 -4.97 -3.85 -3.12
N LYS A 113 -5.13 -3.86 -4.45
CA LYS A 113 -4.05 -3.57 -5.39
C LYS A 113 -3.86 -2.06 -5.55
N TRP A 114 -2.63 -1.56 -5.44
CA TRP A 114 -2.38 -0.14 -5.66
C TRP A 114 -2.38 0.21 -7.15
N GLY A 115 -3.36 1.00 -7.58
CA GLY A 115 -3.47 1.56 -8.91
C GLY A 115 -4.73 1.09 -9.65
N PHE A 116 -5.50 2.03 -10.18
CA PHE A 116 -6.62 1.76 -11.07
C PHE A 116 -6.12 1.47 -12.48
N PRO A 117 -6.66 0.48 -13.20
CA PRO A 117 -6.38 0.31 -14.62
C PRO A 117 -6.66 1.59 -15.41
N ASN A 118 -5.70 2.01 -16.26
CA ASN A 118 -5.85 3.22 -17.06
C ASN A 118 -6.47 2.92 -18.43
N TYR A 119 -7.80 2.77 -18.45
CA TYR A 119 -8.55 2.50 -19.68
C TYR A 119 -8.48 3.61 -20.73
N ARG A 120 -8.08 4.83 -20.36
CA ARG A 120 -7.94 5.94 -21.34
C ARG A 120 -6.68 5.82 -22.19
N GLN A 121 -5.62 5.22 -21.63
CA GLN A 121 -4.33 5.05 -22.31
C GLN A 121 -4.06 3.60 -22.70
N ASN A 122 -5.01 2.69 -22.44
CA ASN A 122 -4.90 1.24 -22.67
C ASN A 122 -3.61 0.60 -22.12
N SER A 123 -2.98 1.24 -21.13
CA SER A 123 -1.70 0.83 -20.56
C SER A 123 -1.46 1.53 -19.22
N GLY A 124 -0.73 0.87 -18.33
CA GLY A 124 -0.37 1.40 -17.01
C GLY A 124 -1.53 1.52 -16.02
N VAL A 125 -1.23 2.17 -14.90
CA VAL A 125 -2.18 2.38 -13.79
C VAL A 125 -2.22 3.84 -13.35
N ILE A 126 -3.39 4.29 -12.93
CA ILE A 126 -3.57 5.55 -12.21
C ILE A 126 -3.34 5.26 -10.74
N ILE A 127 -2.25 5.77 -10.15
CA ILE A 127 -1.87 5.49 -8.76
C ILE A 127 -2.26 6.60 -7.78
N ASN A 128 -2.47 7.81 -8.29
CA ASN A 128 -2.72 9.01 -7.52
C ASN A 128 -3.96 9.74 -8.06
N ALA A 129 -4.72 10.35 -7.15
CA ALA A 129 -5.85 11.22 -7.46
C ALA A 129 -5.60 12.62 -6.84
N ARG A 130 -5.79 13.68 -7.61
CA ARG A 130 -5.56 15.06 -7.13
C ARG A 130 -6.79 15.58 -6.39
N SER A 131 -6.62 15.91 -5.12
CA SER A 131 -7.68 16.44 -4.23
C SER A 131 -8.48 17.58 -4.87
N GLU A 132 -7.81 18.46 -5.62
CA GLU A 132 -8.37 19.65 -6.26
C GLU A 132 -9.44 19.33 -7.31
N THR A 133 -9.46 18.11 -7.86
CA THR A 133 -10.35 17.75 -8.99
C THR A 133 -11.16 16.48 -8.72
N LEU A 134 -11.18 15.97 -7.48
CA LEU A 134 -11.85 14.69 -7.17
C LEU A 134 -13.35 14.74 -7.45
N SER A 135 -14.02 15.84 -7.11
CA SER A 135 -15.47 16.03 -7.29
C SER A 135 -15.87 16.20 -8.76
N GLU A 136 -14.92 16.62 -9.60
CA GLU A 136 -15.16 16.88 -11.02
C GLU A 136 -14.90 15.65 -11.89
N LYS A 137 -13.82 14.92 -11.61
CA LYS A 137 -13.35 13.82 -12.47
C LYS A 137 -14.31 12.61 -12.38
N PRO A 138 -14.88 12.13 -13.49
CA PRO A 138 -15.81 10.99 -13.48
C PRO A 138 -15.26 9.73 -12.82
N THR A 139 -13.95 9.49 -12.94
CA THR A 139 -13.24 8.36 -12.33
C THR A 139 -13.31 8.35 -10.81
N PHE A 140 -13.37 9.53 -10.16
CA PHE A 140 -13.24 9.65 -8.70
C PHE A 140 -14.50 10.18 -8.02
N ARG A 141 -15.27 11.04 -8.69
CA ARG A 141 -16.40 11.77 -8.07
C ARG A 141 -17.43 10.88 -7.37
N LYS A 142 -17.70 9.68 -7.91
CA LYS A 142 -18.66 8.73 -7.30
C LYS A 142 -18.05 8.02 -6.10
N LEU A 143 -16.74 7.74 -6.15
CA LEU A 143 -16.01 7.03 -5.10
C LEU A 143 -15.87 7.87 -3.83
N LEU A 144 -15.84 9.20 -3.95
CA LEU A 144 -15.81 10.12 -2.81
C LEU A 144 -16.93 9.86 -1.79
N LYS A 145 -18.09 9.34 -2.20
CA LYS A 145 -19.23 9.14 -1.31
C LYS A 145 -19.13 7.87 -0.48
N ASN A 146 -18.72 6.76 -1.10
CA ASN A 146 -18.88 5.43 -0.51
C ASN A 146 -17.62 4.55 -0.56
N ASN A 147 -16.57 4.97 -1.27
CA ASN A 147 -15.40 4.14 -1.52
C ASN A 147 -14.12 4.86 -1.09
N ARG A 148 -14.14 5.38 0.13
CA ARG A 148 -12.99 6.00 0.79
C ARG A 148 -12.25 4.94 1.61
N CYS A 149 -10.93 4.96 1.55
CA CYS A 149 -10.08 4.10 2.37
C CYS A 149 -8.93 4.89 3.00
N LEU A 150 -8.29 4.32 4.01
CA LEU A 150 -7.00 4.76 4.53
C LEU A 150 -5.92 3.79 4.07
N VAL A 151 -4.79 4.34 3.66
CA VAL A 151 -3.59 3.57 3.31
C VAL A 151 -2.59 3.74 4.45
N PRO A 152 -2.41 2.73 5.32
CA PRO A 152 -1.40 2.79 6.38
C PRO A 152 0.00 2.78 5.78
N ALA A 153 0.86 3.69 6.23
CA ALA A 153 2.23 3.81 5.76
C ALA A 153 3.16 4.24 6.89
N SER A 154 4.35 3.65 6.98
CA SER A 154 5.42 4.08 7.89
C SER A 154 6.20 5.29 7.35
N GLY A 155 5.96 5.66 6.09
CA GLY A 155 6.60 6.76 5.38
C GLY A 155 6.35 6.69 3.88
N PHE A 156 6.78 7.69 3.12
CA PHE A 156 6.75 7.67 1.67
C PHE A 156 8.08 8.13 1.06
N TYR A 157 8.34 7.71 -0.17
CA TYR A 157 9.58 8.07 -0.87
C TYR A 157 9.30 9.14 -1.92
N GLU A 158 10.24 10.07 -2.05
CA GLU A 158 10.22 11.03 -3.13
C GLU A 158 11.64 11.35 -3.61
N TRP A 159 11.75 11.83 -4.86
CA TRP A 159 13.01 12.12 -5.49
C TRP A 159 13.15 13.62 -5.72
N LYS A 160 14.26 14.19 -5.26
CA LYS A 160 14.67 15.56 -5.61
C LYS A 160 15.61 15.49 -6.81
N THR A 161 15.40 16.33 -7.81
CA THR A 161 16.35 16.49 -8.90
C THR A 161 17.32 17.61 -8.57
N ILE A 162 18.61 17.30 -8.50
CA ILE A 162 19.71 18.24 -8.29
C ILE A 162 20.73 17.99 -9.40
N GLU A 163 21.03 19.02 -10.21
CA GLU A 163 22.04 18.95 -11.28
C GLU A 163 21.92 17.68 -12.16
N ASN A 164 20.69 17.38 -12.61
CA ASN A 164 20.32 16.19 -13.39
C ASN A 164 20.48 14.82 -12.70
N ARG A 165 20.81 14.79 -11.41
CA ARG A 165 20.80 13.57 -10.59
C ARG A 165 19.53 13.51 -9.74
N LYS A 166 19.05 12.29 -9.49
CA LYS A 166 17.90 12.05 -8.61
C LYS A 166 18.39 11.56 -7.25
N GLU A 167 18.13 12.35 -6.23
CA GLU A 167 18.39 11.96 -4.84
C GLU A 167 17.10 11.40 -4.23
N LYS A 168 17.16 10.20 -3.65
CA LYS A 168 16.02 9.53 -3.04
C LYS A 168 15.91 9.96 -1.57
N TYR A 169 14.71 10.37 -1.17
CA TYR A 169 14.39 10.71 0.21
C TYR A 169 13.31 9.80 0.75
N LEU A 170 13.40 9.52 2.04
CA LEU A 170 12.36 8.89 2.84
C LEU A 170 11.75 9.97 3.76
N ILE A 171 10.44 10.16 3.62
CA ILE A 171 9.66 11.13 4.37
C ILE A 171 8.79 10.37 5.36
N ARG A 172 8.86 10.76 6.63
CA ARG A 172 8.02 10.21 7.71
C ARG A 172 7.36 11.32 8.50
N SER A 173 6.27 10.99 9.20
CA SER A 173 5.70 11.92 10.19
C SER A 173 6.60 11.98 11.43
N VAL A 174 6.62 13.16 12.05
CA VAL A 174 7.10 13.38 13.42
C VAL A 174 5.94 14.06 14.14
N PRO A 175 5.25 13.43 15.11
CA PRO A 175 5.70 12.37 16.02
C PRO A 175 5.19 10.95 15.69
N ASP A 176 4.37 10.81 14.65
CA ASP A 176 3.60 9.58 14.43
C ASP A 176 4.42 8.55 13.64
N LYS A 177 4.58 7.32 14.17
CA LYS A 177 5.26 6.21 13.45
C LYS A 177 4.45 5.66 12.28
N LEU A 178 3.14 5.90 12.31
CA LEU A 178 2.19 5.48 11.29
C LEU A 178 1.48 6.70 10.72
N MET A 179 1.41 6.76 9.39
CA MET A 179 0.71 7.76 8.62
C MET A 179 -0.50 7.10 7.96
N TYR A 180 -1.61 7.81 7.91
CA TYR A 180 -2.78 7.39 7.14
C TYR A 180 -2.93 8.26 5.90
N PHE A 181 -2.64 7.72 4.73
CA PHE A 181 -2.93 8.43 3.49
C PHE A 181 -4.41 8.27 3.14
N ALA A 182 -5.07 9.37 2.78
CA ALA A 182 -6.42 9.32 2.25
C ALA A 182 -6.40 8.63 0.88
N GLY A 183 -7.27 7.65 0.67
CA GLY A 183 -7.38 6.91 -0.58
C GLY A 183 -8.82 6.75 -1.05
N LEU A 184 -8.95 6.38 -2.32
CA LEU A 184 -10.21 5.93 -2.93
C LEU A 184 -10.00 4.53 -3.49
N TYR A 185 -11.00 3.68 -3.38
CA TYR A 185 -10.95 2.33 -3.95
C TYR A 185 -12.09 2.08 -4.92
N ASN A 186 -11.94 1.07 -5.77
CA ASN A 186 -12.99 0.61 -6.66
C ASN A 186 -12.73 -0.85 -7.07
N SER A 187 -13.79 -1.54 -7.49
CA SER A 187 -13.71 -2.90 -8.01
C SER A 187 -13.56 -2.90 -9.52
N PHE A 188 -12.75 -3.82 -10.01
CA PHE A 188 -12.43 -4.02 -11.42
C PHE A 188 -12.49 -5.53 -11.74
N ILE A 189 -12.46 -5.84 -13.02
CA ILE A 189 -12.37 -7.22 -13.52
C ILE A 189 -11.07 -7.33 -14.32
N ASP A 190 -10.28 -8.35 -14.06
CA ASP A 190 -9.04 -8.59 -14.79
C ASP A 190 -9.30 -9.21 -16.17
N LYS A 191 -8.23 -9.46 -16.94
CA LYS A 191 -8.33 -10.04 -18.28
C LYS A 191 -8.92 -11.46 -18.31
N ASN A 192 -8.93 -12.16 -17.18
CA ASN A 192 -9.43 -13.52 -17.02
C ASN A 192 -10.88 -13.54 -16.48
N GLY A 193 -11.50 -12.38 -16.25
CA GLY A 193 -12.84 -12.30 -15.66
C GLY A 193 -12.85 -12.33 -14.13
N ILE A 194 -11.70 -12.27 -13.47
CA ILE A 194 -11.60 -12.35 -12.01
C ILE A 194 -11.77 -10.95 -11.42
N PRO A 195 -12.73 -10.74 -10.49
CA PRO A 195 -12.90 -9.47 -9.82
C PRO A 195 -11.71 -9.19 -8.88
N PHE A 196 -11.24 -7.96 -8.85
CA PHE A 196 -10.25 -7.49 -7.89
C PHE A 196 -10.56 -6.05 -7.47
N THR A 197 -10.15 -5.69 -6.25
CA THR A 197 -10.29 -4.33 -5.75
C THR A 197 -8.94 -3.62 -5.82
N SER A 198 -8.95 -2.40 -6.36
CA SER A 198 -7.80 -1.52 -6.39
C SER A 198 -8.06 -0.24 -5.61
N PHE A 199 -7.00 0.46 -5.24
CA PHE A 199 -7.07 1.80 -4.66
C PHE A 199 -6.10 2.79 -5.31
N VAL A 200 -6.32 4.08 -5.07
CA VAL A 200 -5.43 5.19 -5.40
C VAL A 200 -5.20 6.06 -4.18
N ILE A 201 -4.03 6.68 -4.10
CA ILE A 201 -3.68 7.63 -3.04
C ILE A 201 -4.13 9.03 -3.46
N ILE A 202 -4.83 9.74 -2.56
CA ILE A 202 -5.17 11.14 -2.79
C ILE A 202 -3.94 11.99 -2.49
N THR A 203 -3.67 12.95 -3.36
CA THR A 203 -2.56 13.89 -3.23
C THR A 203 -3.05 15.32 -3.20
N THR A 204 -2.28 16.18 -2.57
CA THR A 204 -2.51 17.62 -2.43
C THR A 204 -1.21 18.38 -2.69
N GLU A 205 -1.28 19.71 -2.68
CA GLU A 205 -0.10 20.56 -2.76
C GLU A 205 0.89 20.25 -1.63
N ALA A 206 2.17 20.46 -1.87
CA ALA A 206 3.17 20.27 -0.83
C ALA A 206 3.08 21.36 0.23
N ASN A 207 3.26 20.98 1.50
CA ASN A 207 3.53 21.94 2.57
C ASN A 207 4.94 22.55 2.44
N SER A 208 5.28 23.50 3.30
CA SER A 208 6.56 24.23 3.25
C SER A 208 7.81 23.35 3.39
N GLN A 209 7.72 22.23 4.12
CA GLN A 209 8.82 21.28 4.24
C GLN A 209 8.95 20.43 2.97
N MET A 210 7.83 19.90 2.48
CA MET A 210 7.83 19.00 1.32
C MET A 210 8.12 19.73 0.01
N SER A 211 7.80 21.02 -0.09
CA SER A 211 8.04 21.83 -1.29
C SER A 211 9.52 21.96 -1.65
N GLN A 212 10.42 21.68 -0.71
CA GLN A 212 11.86 21.63 -0.95
C GLN A 212 12.31 20.39 -1.74
N ILE A 213 11.45 19.36 -1.80
CA ILE A 213 11.71 18.07 -2.45
C ILE A 213 10.80 17.90 -3.67
N HIS A 214 9.50 18.15 -3.53
CA HIS A 214 8.50 18.00 -4.60
C HIS A 214 7.30 18.92 -4.36
N THR A 215 6.65 19.37 -5.43
CA THR A 215 5.46 20.25 -5.39
C THR A 215 4.18 19.62 -4.85
N ARG A 216 4.20 18.34 -4.48
CA ARG A 216 3.02 17.54 -4.15
C ARG A 216 3.34 16.54 -3.06
N MET A 217 2.33 16.20 -2.27
CA MET A 217 2.43 15.20 -1.21
C MET A 217 1.14 14.36 -1.13
N PRO A 218 1.18 13.15 -0.54
CA PRO A 218 -0.04 12.45 -0.17
C PRO A 218 -0.84 13.29 0.84
N VAL A 219 -2.17 13.20 0.80
CA VAL A 219 -3.01 13.72 1.88
C VAL A 219 -2.82 12.79 3.08
N ILE A 220 -2.16 13.29 4.11
CA ILE A 220 -1.90 12.55 5.35
C ILE A 220 -2.90 13.01 6.40
N LEU A 221 -3.62 12.05 6.98
CA LEU A 221 -4.64 12.30 7.99
C LEU A 221 -4.12 11.91 9.37
N SER A 222 -4.32 12.79 10.35
CA SER A 222 -4.23 12.42 11.77
C SER A 222 -5.24 11.32 12.10
N SER A 223 -5.02 10.52 13.15
CA SER A 223 -5.97 9.48 13.57
C SER A 223 -7.43 9.96 13.67
N ALA A 224 -7.69 11.13 14.27
CA ALA A 224 -9.04 11.72 14.34
C ALA A 224 -9.65 11.98 12.95
N LYS A 225 -8.95 12.73 12.09
CA LYS A 225 -9.39 13.00 10.70
C LYS A 225 -9.51 11.72 9.86
N ALA A 226 -8.67 10.72 10.11
CA ALA A 226 -8.68 9.43 9.42
C ALA A 226 -10.00 8.67 9.68
N MET A 227 -10.49 8.72 10.92
CA MET A 227 -11.78 8.14 11.29
C MET A 227 -12.95 8.86 10.61
N SER A 228 -12.96 10.20 10.63
CA SER A 228 -13.95 11.01 9.90
C SER A 228 -13.94 10.73 8.41
N TRP A 229 -12.76 10.42 7.84
CA TRP A 229 -12.63 10.08 6.43
C TRP A 229 -13.36 8.76 6.10
N ILE A 230 -13.11 7.65 6.79
CA ILE A 230 -13.71 6.35 6.42
C ILE A 230 -15.15 6.17 6.90
N ASN A 231 -15.51 6.67 8.08
CA ASN A 231 -16.88 6.51 8.61
C ASN A 231 -17.85 7.56 8.07
N GLY A 232 -17.32 8.58 7.36
CA GLY A 232 -18.04 9.82 7.14
C GLY A 232 -18.17 10.61 8.43
N ILE A 233 -18.65 11.85 8.35
CA ILE A 233 -19.16 12.54 9.54
C ILE A 233 -20.44 11.79 9.92
N THR A 234 -20.39 10.97 10.97
CA THR A 234 -21.57 10.26 11.44
C THR A 234 -22.60 11.26 11.97
N PRO A 235 -23.87 11.13 11.57
CA PRO A 235 -24.96 12.00 11.99
C PRO A 235 -25.34 11.89 13.48
N GLU A 236 -24.50 11.37 14.38
CA GLU A 236 -24.74 11.50 15.83
C GLU A 236 -24.59 12.95 16.32
N SER A 237 -23.98 13.84 15.52
CA SER A 237 -24.10 15.29 15.62
C SER A 237 -25.22 15.90 14.75
N ALA A 238 -25.94 15.07 14.00
CA ALA A 238 -27.03 15.45 13.09
C ALA A 238 -28.40 14.98 13.59
N ASN A 239 -28.75 15.42 14.81
CA ASN A 239 -30.16 15.58 15.21
C ASN A 239 -30.90 16.67 14.40
N ASN A 240 -30.47 16.94 13.17
CA ASN A 240 -31.13 17.89 12.29
C ASN A 240 -31.28 17.26 10.90
N SER A 241 -32.51 16.91 10.57
CA SER A 241 -32.97 16.14 9.40
C SER A 241 -32.84 16.88 8.06
N TYR A 242 -31.83 17.75 7.90
CA TYR A 242 -31.64 18.62 6.74
C TYR A 242 -30.18 18.81 6.31
N ILE A 243 -29.28 17.85 6.55
CA ILE A 243 -27.94 17.95 5.95
C ILE A 243 -28.04 17.52 4.48
N SER A 244 -28.20 18.52 3.61
CA SER A 244 -28.13 18.34 2.15
C SER A 244 -26.82 17.66 1.75
N THR A 245 -26.82 16.86 0.68
CA THR A 245 -25.62 16.18 0.17
C THR A 245 -24.46 17.14 -0.13
N ASN A 246 -24.75 18.43 -0.38
CA ASN A 246 -23.73 19.46 -0.58
C ASN A 246 -22.92 19.76 0.68
N THR A 247 -23.54 19.72 1.86
CA THR A 247 -22.87 20.04 3.14
C THR A 247 -21.90 18.92 3.54
N PHE A 248 -22.28 17.66 3.31
CA PHE A 248 -21.41 16.50 3.53
C PHE A 248 -20.18 16.50 2.60
N ASP A 249 -20.38 16.82 1.32
CA ASP A 249 -19.28 16.86 0.34
C ASP A 249 -18.30 18.01 0.64
N THR A 250 -18.77 19.18 1.13
CA THR A 250 -17.87 20.26 1.58
C THR A 250 -17.04 19.90 2.80
N ASP A 251 -17.62 19.15 3.74
CA ASP A 251 -16.93 18.79 4.99
C ASP A 251 -15.83 17.74 4.73
N ILE A 252 -16.09 16.73 3.89
CA ILE A 252 -15.08 15.71 3.58
C ILE A 252 -13.91 16.26 2.76
N LEU A 253 -14.16 17.18 1.83
CA LEU A 253 -13.10 17.81 1.03
C LEU A 253 -12.23 18.76 1.87
N SER A 254 -12.76 19.29 2.98
CA SER A 254 -12.00 20.11 3.92
C SER A 254 -10.86 19.33 4.58
N LEU A 255 -10.97 18.01 4.67
CA LEU A 255 -9.92 17.12 5.20
C LEU A 255 -8.72 16.97 4.25
N LEU A 256 -8.89 17.26 2.96
CA LEU A 256 -7.91 16.97 1.90
C LEU A 256 -6.88 18.09 1.71
N LYS A 257 -6.30 18.55 2.81
CA LYS A 257 -5.31 19.64 2.84
C LYS A 257 -3.88 19.12 3.05
N PRO A 258 -2.85 19.92 2.74
CA PRO A 258 -1.47 19.58 3.07
C PRO A 258 -1.31 19.22 4.54
N TYR A 259 -0.41 18.29 4.83
CA TYR A 259 -0.19 17.85 6.20
C TYR A 259 0.32 19.01 7.07
N ASP A 260 -0.33 19.18 8.22
CA ASP A 260 -0.16 20.31 9.13
C ASP A 260 0.85 20.04 10.25
N LYS A 261 1.30 18.79 10.41
CA LYS A 261 2.38 18.41 11.35
C LYS A 261 3.74 18.34 10.66
N PHE A 262 4.77 18.25 11.49
CA PHE A 262 6.15 18.11 11.04
C PHE A 262 6.39 16.77 10.34
N ILE A 263 7.21 16.83 9.30
CA ILE A 263 7.79 15.65 8.64
C ILE A 263 9.30 15.61 8.85
N SER A 264 9.85 14.40 8.99
CA SER A 264 11.28 14.16 8.80
C SER A 264 11.55 13.85 7.34
N ILE A 265 12.69 14.33 6.84
CA ILE A 265 13.13 14.13 5.45
C ILE A 265 14.54 13.58 5.52
N GLU A 266 14.69 12.29 5.28
CA GLU A 266 15.95 11.56 5.33
C GLU A 266 16.44 11.29 3.92
N LYS A 267 17.64 11.75 3.57
CA LYS A 267 18.29 11.40 2.31
C LYS A 267 18.82 9.97 2.41
N LEU A 268 18.46 9.12 1.46
CA LEU A 268 18.97 7.75 1.40
C LEU A 268 20.23 7.70 0.53
N ALA A 269 21.24 6.96 1.00
CA ALA A 269 22.34 6.54 0.15
C ALA A 269 21.79 5.60 -0.94
N ILE A 270 22.15 5.88 -2.19
CA ILE A 270 21.81 5.07 -3.36
C ILE A 270 23.04 4.23 -3.72
#